data_AF-D5ABB2-F1
#
_entry.id   AF-D5ABB2-F1
#
_cell.length_a   1.000
_cell.length_b   1.000
_cell.length_c   1.000
_cell.angle_alpha   90.00
_cell.angle_beta   90.00
_cell.angle_gamma   90.00
#
_symmetry.space_group_name_H-M   'P 1'
#
loop_
_entity.id
_entity.type
_entity.pdbx_description
1 polymer ?
#
loop_
_entity_poly.entity_id
_entity_poly.type
_entity_poly.pdbx_seq_one_letter_code
_entity_poly.pdbx_strand_id
1 'polypeptide(L)' 'MAVLQKYFYWSKLRHDVSKYIRSCSACSIAKPAIKKQGLYTPLPTLDRPWESISMDYMSGLPSTKHGNDYVFVVVD' A
#
# COMPACT_ATOMS: atom_id res chain seq x y z
N MET A 1 4.83 6.35 25.22
CA MET A 1 5.46 5.93 26.49
C MET A 1 5.73 7.08 27.45
N ALA A 2 6.27 8.21 26.99
CA ALA A 2 6.69 9.32 27.86
C ALA A 2 5.60 9.86 28.82
N VAL A 3 4.32 9.88 28.43
CA VAL A 3 3.23 10.36 29.29
C VAL A 3 2.96 9.41 30.46
N LEU A 4 2.82 8.11 30.21
CA LEU A 4 2.48 7.12 31.25
C LEU A 4 3.60 6.98 32.29
N GLN A 5 4.87 7.05 31.87
CA GLN A 5 6.01 6.90 32.77
C GLN A 5 6.21 8.09 33.72
N LYS A 6 5.53 9.23 33.50
CA LYS A 6 5.54 10.36 34.42
C LYS A 6 4.69 10.13 35.67
N TYR A 7 3.65 9.32 35.55
CA TYR A 7 2.62 9.17 36.59
C TYR A 7 2.55 7.77 37.19
N PHE A 8 3.05 6.75 36.47
CA PHE A 8 2.92 5.37 36.88
C PHE A 8 4.24 4.61 36.73
N TYR A 9 4.45 3.65 37.62
CA TYR A 9 5.59 2.75 37.58
C TYR A 9 5.21 1.33 38.02
N TRP A 10 5.61 0.36 37.21
CA TRP A 10 5.74 -1.04 37.59
C TRP A 10 6.71 -1.73 36.62
N SER A 11 7.24 -2.89 37.02
CA SER A 11 8.34 -3.57 36.30
C SER A 11 8.02 -3.91 34.83
N LYS A 12 6.75 -4.15 34.50
CA LYS A 12 6.30 -4.56 33.15
C LYS A 12 5.51 -3.50 32.38
N LEU A 13 5.54 -2.23 32.80
CA LEU A 13 4.73 -1.16 32.20
C LEU A 13 4.82 -1.09 30.68
N ARG A 14 6.03 -1.14 30.13
CA ARG A 14 6.24 -1.12 28.67
C ARG A 14 5.64 -2.34 27.97
N HIS A 15 5.77 -3.52 28.58
CA HIS A 15 5.24 -4.76 28.03
C HIS A 15 3.71 -4.73 27.99
N ASP A 16 3.07 -4.33 29.09
CA ASP A 16 1.61 -4.32 29.19
C ASP A 16 0.98 -3.29 28.25
N VAL A 17 1.58 -2.11 28.14
CA VAL A 17 1.16 -1.09 27.16
C VAL A 17 1.32 -1.61 25.72
N SER A 18 2.43 -2.27 25.40
CA SER A 18 2.61 -2.87 24.07
C SER A 18 1.57 -3.94 23.78
N LYS A 19 1.26 -4.80 24.76
CA LYS A 19 0.24 -5.84 24.65
C LYS A 19 -1.15 -5.23 24.40
N TYR A 20 -1.50 -4.19 25.14
CA TYR A 20 -2.76 -3.47 24.97
C TYR A 20 -2.88 -2.82 23.58
N ILE A 21 -1.84 -2.12 23.13
CA ILE A 21 -1.84 -1.48 21.80
C ILE A 21 -1.99 -2.54 20.69
N ARG A 22 -1.34 -3.70 20.83
CA ARG A 22 -1.45 -4.81 19.87
C ARG A 22 -2.86 -5.41 19.79
N SER A 23 -3.63 -5.40 20.88
CA SER A 23 -5.02 -5.86 20.91
C SER A 23 -6.05 -4.79 20.53
N CYS A 24 -5.65 -3.52 20.37
CA CYS A 24 -6.56 -2.43 20.07
C CYS A 24 -6.88 -2.37 18.57
N SER A 25 -8.14 -2.64 18.21
CA SER A 25 -8.62 -2.60 16.82
C SER A 25 -8.45 -1.22 16.18
N ALA A 26 -8.84 -0.15 16.89
CA ALA A 26 -8.69 1.22 16.40
C ALA A 26 -7.22 1.58 16.11
N CYS A 27 -6.29 1.17 16.97
CA CYS A 27 -4.86 1.36 16.73
C CYS A 27 -4.36 0.55 15.53
N SER A 28 -4.82 -0.71 15.38
CA SER A 28 -4.44 -1.56 14.25
C SER A 28 -4.94 -1.03 12.91
N ILE A 29 -6.13 -0.42 12.88
CA ILE A 29 -6.72 0.17 11.67
C ILE A 29 -6.02 1.49 11.33
N ALA A 30 -5.80 2.36 12.33
CA ALA A 30 -5.15 3.65 12.13
C ALA A 30 -3.64 3.53 11.82
N LYS A 31 -2.99 2.50 12.35
CA LYS A 31 -1.55 2.24 12.19
C LYS A 31 -1.34 0.76 11.84
N PRO A 32 -1.71 0.34 10.63
CA PRO A 32 -1.51 -1.03 10.19
C PRO A 32 -0.02 -1.36 10.21
N ALA A 33 0.31 -2.58 10.61
CA ALA A 33 1.68 -3.05 10.55
C ALA A 33 2.11 -3.10 9.08
N ILE A 34 3.08 -2.24 8.71
CA ILE A 34 3.72 -2.31 7.40
C ILE A 34 4.61 -3.56 7.41
N LYS A 35 4.10 -4.66 6.86
CA LYS A 35 4.97 -5.78 6.51
C LYS A 35 5.89 -5.30 5.40
N LYS A 36 7.18 -5.67 5.47
CA LYS A 36 8.06 -5.51 4.30
C LYS A 36 7.40 -6.26 3.15
N GLN A 37 6.91 -5.54 2.15
CA GLN A 37 6.50 -6.16 0.90
C GLN A 37 7.72 -6.90 0.38
N GLY A 38 7.53 -8.17 0.00
CA GLY A 38 8.58 -8.95 -0.65
C GLY A 38 9.03 -8.28 -1.95
N LEU A 39 10.05 -8.85 -2.58
CA LEU A 39 10.43 -8.41 -3.91
C LEU A 39 9.26 -8.61 -4.89
N TYR A 40 9.14 -7.70 -5.86
CA TYR A 40 8.22 -7.89 -6.97
C TYR A 40 8.57 -9.17 -7.72
N THR A 41 7.58 -10.02 -7.97
CA THR A 41 7.75 -11.13 -8.92
C THR A 41 7.68 -10.55 -10.32
N PRO A 42 8.74 -10.63 -11.14
CA PRO A 42 8.68 -10.17 -12.52
C PRO A 42 7.68 -11.01 -13.31
N LEU A 43 7.07 -10.39 -14.32
CA LEU A 43 6.30 -11.11 -15.32
C LEU A 43 7.25 -12.04 -16.12
N PRO A 44 6.78 -13.21 -16.56
CA PRO A 44 7.57 -14.08 -17.42
C PRO A 44 7.89 -13.37 -18.73
N THR A 45 9.06 -13.66 -19.29
CA THR A 45 9.37 -13.30 -20.67
C THR A 45 8.53 -14.18 -21.60
N LEU A 46 7.93 -13.57 -22.61
CA LEU A 46 7.15 -14.26 -23.64
C LEU A 46 8.07 -14.60 -24.80
N ASP A 47 7.84 -15.74 -25.45
CA ASP A 47 8.70 -16.27 -26.51
C ASP A 47 8.24 -15.82 -27.90
N ARG A 48 6.98 -15.37 -28.04
CA ARG A 48 6.39 -15.00 -29.34
C ARG A 48 5.53 -13.73 -29.22
N PRO A 49 5.43 -12.94 -30.30
CA PRO A 49 4.43 -11.89 -30.40
C PRO A 49 3.01 -12.45 -30.17
N TRP A 50 2.14 -11.65 -29.58
CA TRP A 50 0.73 -11.95 -29.30
C TRP A 50 0.47 -13.00 -28.23
N GLU A 51 1.45 -13.31 -27.38
CA GLU A 51 1.27 -14.25 -26.26
C GLU A 51 0.64 -13.61 -25.02
N SER A 52 0.79 -12.29 -24.85
CA SER A 52 0.09 -11.52 -23.83
C SER A 52 -0.04 -10.09 -24.32
N ILE A 53 -1.20 -9.49 -24.08
CA ILE A 53 -1.49 -8.11 -24.43
C ILE A 53 -1.74 -7.37 -23.13
N SER A 54 -1.01 -6.28 -22.91
CA SER A 54 -1.28 -5.35 -21.81
C SER A 54 -2.05 -4.13 -22.33
N MET A 55 -2.98 -3.65 -21.51
CA MET A 55 -3.88 -2.55 -21.86
C MET A 55 -3.96 -1.58 -20.69
N ASP A 56 -3.87 -0.28 -20.96
CA ASP A 56 -4.00 0.77 -19.95
C ASP A 56 -4.70 2.01 -20.53
N TYR A 57 -5.31 2.80 -19.64
CA TYR A 57 -5.95 4.07 -19.97
C TYR A 57 -5.33 5.19 -19.15
N MET A 58 -4.74 6.17 -19.84
CA MET A 58 -4.35 7.41 -19.20
C MET A 58 -5.50 8.41 -19.28
N SER A 59 -5.96 8.91 -18.14
CA SER A 59 -7.07 9.84 -18.01
C SER A 59 -6.65 11.21 -17.48
N GLY A 60 -7.56 12.20 -17.55
CA GLY A 60 -7.32 13.54 -16.99
C GLY A 60 -6.40 14.40 -17.84
N LEU A 61 -6.31 14.12 -19.14
CA LEU A 61 -5.56 14.92 -20.09
C LEU A 61 -6.37 16.17 -20.48
N PRO A 62 -5.70 17.26 -20.92
CA PRO A 62 -6.40 18.37 -21.53
C PRO A 62 -7.25 17.88 -22.71
N SER A 63 -8.54 18.21 -22.71
CA SER A 63 -9.44 17.78 -23.78
C SER A 63 -8.98 18.33 -25.13
N THR A 64 -8.93 17.44 -26.12
CA THR A 64 -8.75 17.83 -27.52
C THR A 64 -9.94 18.66 -28.01
N LYS A 65 -9.82 19.26 -29.20
CA LYS A 65 -10.93 20.00 -29.85
C LYS A 65 -12.19 19.16 -30.06
N HIS A 66 -12.04 17.84 -30.11
CA HIS A 66 -13.14 16.88 -30.28
C HIS A 66 -13.63 16.28 -28.95
N GLY A 67 -13.13 16.76 -27.81
CA GLY A 67 -13.57 16.34 -26.49
C GLY A 67 -12.89 15.09 -25.92
N ASN A 68 -11.92 14.50 -26.63
CA ASN A 68 -11.16 13.37 -26.10
C ASN A 68 -10.14 13.83 -25.05
N ASP A 69 -10.11 13.17 -23.90
CA ASP A 69 -9.26 13.45 -22.72
C ASP A 69 -8.59 12.19 -22.14
N TYR A 70 -8.61 11.09 -22.90
CA TYR A 70 -8.00 9.81 -22.55
C TYR A 70 -7.11 9.29 -23.68
N VAL A 71 -6.09 8.50 -23.32
CA VAL A 71 -5.29 7.69 -24.24
C VAL A 71 -5.43 6.23 -23.85
N PHE A 72 -5.84 5.39 -24.81
CA PHE A 72 -5.84 3.94 -24.66
C PHE A 72 -4.55 3.37 -25.22
N VAL A 73 -3.77 2.70 -24.38
CA VAL A 73 -2.49 2.09 -24.73
C VAL A 73 -2.67 0.58 -24.80
N VAL A 74 -2.23 -0.02 -25.90
CA VAL A 74 -2.19 -1.47 -26.10
C VAL A 74 -0.75 -1.84 -26.43
N VAL A 75 -0.17 -2.77 -25.68
CA VAL A 75 1.19 -3.29 -25.90
C VAL A 75 1.10 -4.79 -26.05
N ASP A 76 1.65 -5.27 -27.15
CA ASP A 76 1.99 -6.67 -27.39
C ASP A 76 3.38 -6.99 -26.80
#